data_AF-A0A2T8FDL9-F1
#
_entry.id   AF-A0A2T8FDL9-F1
#
_cell.length_a   1.000
_cell.length_b   1.000
_cell.length_c   1.000
_cell.angle_alpha   90.00
_cell.angle_beta   90.00
_cell.angle_gamma   90.00
#
_symmetry.space_group_name_H-M   'P 1'
#
loop_
_entity.id
_entity.type
_entity.pdbx_description
1 polymer ?
#
loop_
_entity_poly.entity_id
_entity_poly.type
_entity_poly.pdbx_seq_one_letter_code
_entity_poly.pdbx_strand_id
1 'polypeptide(L)' 'MRDLLLGHSTDLTSLPWVGHHTRNWEPEPIRFIASRLIAKTLDASDAYEERTRNPAKRARLVQPFLPPS' A
#
# COMPACT_ATOMS: atom_id res chain seq x y z
N MET A 1 16.01 5.95 20.07
CA MET A 1 14.82 5.38 20.73
C MET A 1 15.00 5.22 22.24
N ARG A 2 16.16 4.72 22.72
CA ARG A 2 16.51 4.67 24.16
C ARG A 2 16.17 5.96 24.92
N ASP A 3 16.63 7.11 24.43
CA ASP A 3 16.47 8.38 25.15
C ASP A 3 15.01 8.86 25.23
N LEU A 4 14.20 8.60 24.18
CA LEU A 4 12.76 8.86 24.21
C LEU A 4 12.01 7.99 25.23
N LEU A 5 12.40 6.72 25.33
CA LEU A 5 11.78 5.77 26.28
C LEU A 5 12.19 6.07 27.73
N LEU A 6 13.42 6.56 27.94
CA LEU A 6 13.95 6.91 29.26
C LEU A 6 13.60 8.35 29.69
N GLY A 7 12.91 9.12 28.84
CA GLY A 7 12.53 10.51 29.13
C GLY A 7 13.71 11.49 29.16
N HIS A 8 14.82 11.15 28.51
CA HIS A 8 15.99 12.03 28.42
C HIS A 8 15.81 13.05 27.29
N SER A 9 15.94 14.33 27.63
CA SER A 9 15.94 15.43 26.67
C SER A 9 17.33 15.58 26.04
N THR A 10 17.50 15.01 24.84
CA THR A 10 18.69 15.13 23.99
C THR A 10 18.35 15.78 22.65
N ASP A 11 19.38 16.20 21.88
CA ASP A 11 19.20 16.78 20.54
C ASP A 11 18.37 15.87 19.61
N LEU A 12 18.53 14.54 19.73
CA LEU A 12 17.77 13.57 18.95
C LEU A 12 16.28 13.52 19.35
N THR A 13 15.96 13.74 20.62
CA THR A 13 14.56 13.79 21.11
C THR A 13 13.87 15.13 20.81
N SER A 14 14.65 16.17 20.50
CA SER A 14 14.15 17.52 20.20
C SER A 14 13.88 17.73 18.70
N LEU A 15 14.08 16.69 17.88
CA LEU A 15 13.87 16.77 16.45
C LEU A 15 12.39 17.03 16.14
N PRO A 16 12.09 17.85 15.11
CA PRO A 16 10.75 18.38 14.88
C PRO A 16 9.68 17.33 14.53
N TRP A 17 10.09 16.11 14.18
CA TRP A 17 9.18 15.00 13.91
C TRP A 17 8.90 14.12 15.14
N VAL A 18 9.66 14.27 16.23
CA VAL A 18 9.41 13.54 17.48
C VAL A 18 8.10 14.02 18.07
N GLY A 19 7.16 13.09 18.30
CA GLY A 19 5.82 13.44 18.80
C GLY A 19 4.94 14.15 17.77
N HIS A 20 5.31 14.15 16.49
CA HIS A 20 4.48 14.76 15.46
C HIS A 20 3.19 13.95 15.26
N HIS A 21 2.06 14.55 15.61
CA HIS A 21 0.74 13.99 15.35
C HIS A 21 0.25 14.47 13.98
N THR A 22 0.24 13.56 13.01
CA THR A 22 -0.41 13.80 11.72
C THR A 22 -1.91 14.00 11.94
N ARG A 23 -2.50 14.98 11.26
CA ARG A 23 -3.95 15.21 11.31
C ARG A 23 -4.70 13.96 10.80
N ASN A 24 -5.81 13.61 11.43
CA ASN A 24 -6.65 12.50 10.95
C ASN A 24 -7.39 12.95 9.68
N TRP A 25 -6.70 12.95 8.54
CA TRP A 25 -7.17 13.52 7.28
C TRP A 25 -7.96 12.52 6.43
N GLU A 26 -7.91 11.23 6.75
CA GLU A 26 -8.73 10.20 6.09
C GLU A 26 -9.98 9.90 6.91
N PRO A 27 -11.18 10.10 6.36
CA PRO A 27 -12.37 9.52 6.92
C PRO A 27 -12.21 8.00 6.86
N GLU A 28 -12.06 7.35 8.01
CA GLU A 28 -11.86 5.91 8.12
C GLU A 28 -12.84 5.04 7.30
N PRO A 29 -14.11 5.45 7.04
CA PRO A 29 -14.98 4.70 6.15
C PRO A 29 -14.44 4.63 4.70
N ILE A 30 -13.90 5.72 4.17
CA ILE A 30 -13.46 5.81 2.77
C ILE A 30 -12.20 4.98 2.55
N ARG A 31 -11.22 5.09 3.45
CA ARG A 31 -9.97 4.32 3.38
C ARG A 31 -10.24 2.82 3.36
N PHE A 32 -11.14 2.36 4.24
CA PHE A 32 -11.53 0.96 4.31
C PHE A 32 -12.26 0.49 3.04
N ILE A 33 -13.21 1.29 2.54
CA ILE A 33 -13.93 0.96 1.30
C ILE A 33 -12.95 0.87 0.12
N ALA A 34 -12.05 1.84 -0.01
CA ALA A 34 -11.05 1.88 -1.07
C ALA A 34 -10.12 0.66 -1.03
N SER A 35 -9.53 0.33 0.12
CA SER A 35 -8.64 -0.83 0.25
C SER A 35 -9.37 -2.14 -0.05
N ARG A 36 -10.62 -2.26 0.40
CA ARG A 36 -11.42 -3.48 0.19
C ARG A 36 -11.88 -3.62 -1.25
N LEU A 37 -12.17 -2.52 -1.94
CA LEU A 37 -12.49 -2.50 -3.37
C LEU A 37 -11.30 -2.92 -4.22
N ILE A 38 -10.11 -2.37 -3.94
CA ILE A 38 -8.87 -2.73 -4.63
C ILE A 38 -8.58 -4.22 -4.46
N ALA A 39 -8.59 -4.71 -3.21
CA ALA A 39 -8.34 -6.11 -2.91
C ALA A 39 -9.33 -7.04 -3.64
N LYS A 40 -10.64 -6.73 -3.60
CA LYS A 40 -11.65 -7.51 -4.32
C LYS A 40 -11.49 -7.49 -5.84
N THR A 41 -11.04 -6.38 -6.40
CA THR A 41 -10.86 -6.25 -7.86
C THR A 41 -9.71 -7.12 -8.34
N LEU A 42 -8.62 -7.17 -7.57
CA LEU A 42 -7.47 -8.04 -7.85
C LEU A 42 -7.86 -9.50 -7.69
N ASP A 43 -8.48 -9.86 -6.56
CA ASP A 43 -8.95 -11.24 -6.29
C ASP A 43 -9.93 -11.75 -7.36
N ALA A 44 -10.85 -10.89 -7.82
CA ALA A 44 -11.76 -11.22 -8.92
C ALA A 44 -11.04 -11.39 -10.27
N SER A 45 -9.95 -10.66 -10.50
CA SER A 45 -9.14 -10.80 -11.72
C SER A 45 -8.38 -12.12 -11.71
N ASP A 46 -7.80 -12.48 -10.56
CA ASP A 46 -7.08 -13.74 -10.37
C ASP A 46 -8.03 -14.95 -10.52
N ALA A 47 -9.20 -14.90 -9.88
CA ALA A 47 -10.22 -15.94 -10.00
C ALA A 47 -10.74 -16.11 -11.44
N TYR A 48 -10.81 -15.02 -12.21
CA TYR A 48 -11.20 -15.05 -13.61
C TYR A 48 -10.09 -15.66 -14.50
N GLU A 49 -8.83 -15.35 -14.24
CA GLU A 49 -7.67 -15.91 -14.95
C GLU A 49 -7.50 -17.41 -14.67
N GLU A 50 -7.67 -17.84 -13.42
CA GLU A 50 -7.58 -19.24 -13.00
C GLU A 50 -8.70 -20.10 -13.61
N ARG A 51 -9.94 -19.58 -13.65
CA ARG A 51 -11.08 -20.29 -14.23
C ARG A 51 -11.01 -20.41 -15.75
N THR A 52 -10.40 -19.44 -16.43
CA THR A 52 -10.39 -19.39 -17.90
C THR A 52 -9.15 -20.08 -18.49
N ARG A 53 -8.09 -20.32 -17.69
CA ARG A 53 -6.82 -20.98 -18.08
C ARG A 53 -6.19 -20.40 -19.36
N ASN A 54 -6.54 -19.17 -19.68
CA ASN A 54 -6.18 -18.48 -20.90
C ASN A 54 -5.47 -17.20 -20.43
N PRO A 55 -4.14 -17.10 -20.56
CA PRO A 55 -3.40 -15.93 -20.09
C PRO A 55 -4.05 -14.70 -20.70
N ALA A 56 -4.45 -13.76 -19.85
CA ALA A 56 -5.37 -12.70 -20.22
C ALA A 56 -4.93 -12.03 -21.52
N LYS A 57 -5.89 -11.70 -22.39
CA LYS A 57 -5.65 -10.81 -23.55
C LYS A 57 -4.99 -9.48 -23.11
N ARG A 58 -5.00 -9.15 -21.81
CA ARG A 58 -4.29 -8.04 -21.17
C ARG A 58 -2.78 -8.24 -21.05
N ALA A 59 -2.28 -9.47 -20.95
CA ALA A 59 -0.84 -9.75 -21.08
C ALA A 59 -0.30 -9.28 -22.45
N ARG A 60 -1.14 -9.33 -23.49
CA ARG A 60 -0.85 -8.76 -24.81
C ARG A 60 -0.74 -7.23 -24.83
N LEU A 61 -1.34 -6.54 -23.85
CA LEU A 61 -1.21 -5.09 -23.69
C LEU A 61 0.14 -4.71 -23.08
N VAL A 62 0.71 -5.60 -22.25
CA VAL A 62 1.99 -5.39 -21.56
C VAL A 62 3.16 -6.04 -22.32
N GLN A 63 2.88 -6.89 -23.32
CA GLN A 63 3.88 -7.47 -24.23
C GLN A 63 4.91 -6.46 -24.79
N PRO A 64 4.53 -5.22 -25.17
CA PRO A 64 5.50 -4.24 -25.67
C PRO A 64 6.53 -3.78 -24.62
N PHE A 65 6.28 -3.99 -23.33
CA PHE A 65 7.11 -3.52 -22.22
C PHE A 65 7.89 -4.63 -21.52
N LEU A 66 7.70 -5.88 -21.93
CA LEU A 66 8.45 -7.00 -21.38
C LEU A 66 9.77 -7.18 -22.14
N PRO A 67 10.91 -7.34 -21.46
CA PRO A 67 12.18 -7.56 -22.12
C PRO A 67 12.17 -8.91 -22.84
N PRO A 68 12.77 -9.02 -24.05
CA PRO A 68 12.89 -10.29 -24.75
C PRO A 68 13.74 -11.27 -23.93
N SER A 69 13.30 -12.53 -23.87
CA SER A 69 14.09 -13.65 -23.33
C SER A 69 15.13 -14.14 -24.32
#